data_AF-A0A9D1PVM2-F1
#
_entry.id   AF-A0A9D1PVM2-F1
#
_cell.length_a   1.000
_cell.length_b   1.000
_cell.length_c   1.000
_cell.angle_alpha   90.00
_cell.angle_beta   90.00
_cell.angle_gamma   90.00
#
_symmetry.space_group_name_H-M   'P 1'
#
loop_
_entity.id
_entity.type
_entity.pdbx_description
1 polymer ?
#
loop_
_entity_poly.entity_id
_entity_poly.type
_entity_poly.pdbx_seq_one_letter_code
_entity_poly.pdbx_strand_id
1 'polypeptide(L)'
;MYATQDVESTVESLWAPPLLQNRFFPAGAAILTGLGVLGTFVGLLLGLDGLHLDGNMENLQSEIRGVAQGASVAFETSVWGVTLSLTLTVCEKILTGGLRIYFRRFQRSLVGLFPPLPIAKVLIDQKDLTKKISDAFSTLGEQIGKSLQTSLSKTIEEKLAPVIQQLSQTTREISSQSAAGAGKALEQLLGTFMERMGEQGAAQREIMDSSAANVQQIFSGFDASMNALLGNIRKEREDFRQEQTDQRAQQNAVFEEMGKAQVANMNKASEVIFRALDAFRTGVGEELQKQTSNMQASSVSVQASMTQSATRLQEFLTGLKNEQESQRAFLNTAMQNMGKAQIDNVSKASEEIFKALSAFRGGVGEEL
;
A
#
# COMPACT_ATOMS: atom_id res chain seq x y z
N MET A 1 -29.30 4.94 1.02
CA MET A 1 -29.76 3.91 0.06
C MET A 1 -28.62 3.34 -0.77
N TYR A 2 -27.69 4.14 -1.32
CA TYR A 2 -26.57 3.62 -2.11
C TYR A 2 -25.52 2.78 -1.33
N ALA A 3 -25.20 3.12 -0.07
CA ALA A 3 -24.11 2.48 0.68
C ALA A 3 -24.35 1.02 1.12
N THR A 4 -25.56 0.49 1.01
CA THR A 4 -25.87 -0.91 1.39
C THR A 4 -25.72 -1.89 0.24
N GLN A 5 -25.83 -1.42 -1.01
CA GLN A 5 -25.86 -2.28 -2.20
C GLN A 5 -24.45 -2.82 -2.55
N ASP A 6 -23.39 -2.04 -2.32
CA ASP A 6 -22.00 -2.50 -2.49
C ASP A 6 -21.54 -3.49 -1.41
N VAL A 7 -22.16 -3.47 -0.22
CA VAL A 7 -21.84 -4.41 0.85
C VAL A 7 -22.42 -5.79 0.54
N GLU A 8 -23.64 -5.87 -0.01
CA GLU A 8 -24.20 -7.15 -0.44
C GLU A 8 -23.44 -7.76 -1.63
N SER A 9 -23.01 -6.95 -2.61
CA SER A 9 -22.26 -7.45 -3.78
C SER A 9 -20.85 -7.95 -3.41
N THR A 10 -20.17 -7.27 -2.49
CA THR A 10 -18.86 -7.71 -1.98
C THR A 10 -18.97 -8.91 -1.03
N VAL A 11 -20.04 -9.01 -0.22
CA VAL A 11 -20.28 -10.19 0.61
C VAL A 11 -20.70 -11.41 -0.23
N GLU A 12 -21.55 -11.28 -1.26
CA GLU A 12 -21.85 -12.41 -2.17
C GLU A 12 -20.60 -12.92 -2.89
N SER A 13 -19.65 -12.06 -3.29
CA SER A 13 -18.42 -12.50 -3.96
C SER A 13 -17.41 -13.16 -3.00
N LEU A 14 -17.30 -12.70 -1.75
CA LEU A 14 -16.43 -13.31 -0.74
C LEU A 14 -16.95 -14.66 -0.20
N TRP A 15 -18.27 -14.87 -0.21
CA TRP A 15 -18.90 -16.09 0.34
C TRP A 15 -19.35 -17.10 -0.73
N ALA A 16 -19.17 -16.81 -2.02
CA ALA A 16 -19.48 -17.74 -3.10
C ALA A 16 -18.63 -19.03 -2.98
N PRO A 17 -19.22 -20.21 -2.76
CA PRO A 17 -18.44 -21.43 -2.58
C PRO A 17 -17.63 -21.76 -3.84
N PRO A 18 -16.31 -22.05 -3.74
CA PRO A 18 -15.49 -22.43 -4.91
C PRO A 18 -16.00 -23.71 -5.60
N LEU A 19 -16.79 -24.52 -4.90
CA LEU A 19 -17.52 -25.67 -5.45
C LEU A 19 -18.48 -25.30 -6.60
N LEU A 20 -19.03 -24.07 -6.62
CA LEU A 20 -19.89 -23.58 -7.71
C LEU A 20 -19.08 -23.08 -8.94
N GLN A 21 -17.76 -22.98 -8.84
CA GLN A 21 -16.87 -22.62 -9.95
C GLN A 21 -16.20 -23.85 -10.59
N ASN A 22 -16.56 -25.06 -10.14
CA ASN A 22 -15.79 -26.26 -10.46
C ASN A 22 -16.00 -26.71 -11.92
N ARG A 23 -14.97 -26.58 -12.76
CA ARG A 23 -15.04 -26.73 -14.24
C ARG A 23 -15.31 -28.16 -14.74
N PHE A 24 -15.42 -29.15 -13.85
CA PHE A 24 -15.56 -30.57 -14.21
C PHE A 24 -16.88 -30.88 -14.93
N PHE A 25 -18.01 -30.31 -14.54
CA PHE A 25 -19.29 -30.59 -15.21
C PHE A 25 -19.34 -30.00 -16.64
N PRO A 26 -18.98 -28.72 -16.88
CA PRO A 26 -18.85 -28.18 -18.24
C PRO A 26 -17.83 -28.92 -19.11
N ALA A 27 -16.69 -29.32 -18.52
CA ALA A 27 -15.69 -30.12 -19.23
C ALA A 27 -16.21 -31.52 -19.58
N GLY A 28 -16.96 -32.17 -18.67
CA GLY A 28 -17.58 -33.46 -18.88
C GLY A 28 -18.55 -33.47 -20.07
N ALA A 29 -19.45 -32.47 -20.16
CA ALA A 29 -20.38 -32.36 -21.29
C ALA A 29 -19.64 -32.20 -22.64
N ALA A 30 -18.59 -31.36 -22.68
CA ALA A 30 -17.75 -31.20 -23.86
C ALA A 30 -17.03 -32.52 -24.25
N ILE A 31 -16.48 -33.24 -23.27
CA ILE A 31 -15.81 -34.53 -23.49
C ILE A 31 -16.80 -35.59 -24.02
N LEU A 32 -17.99 -35.69 -23.44
CA LEU A 32 -19.04 -36.62 -23.90
C LEU A 32 -19.47 -36.34 -25.35
N THR A 33 -19.58 -35.06 -25.72
CA THR A 33 -19.88 -34.64 -27.10
C THR A 33 -18.74 -35.04 -28.05
N GLY A 34 -17.49 -34.78 -27.64
CA GLY A 34 -16.30 -35.18 -28.41
C GLY A 34 -16.16 -36.71 -28.54
N LEU A 35 -16.55 -37.47 -27.53
CA LEU A 35 -16.55 -38.92 -27.54
C LEU A 35 -17.58 -39.49 -28.52
N GLY A 36 -18.76 -38.87 -28.64
CA GLY A 36 -19.75 -39.20 -29.66
C GLY A 36 -19.22 -38.95 -31.08
N VAL A 37 -18.57 -37.80 -31.32
CA VAL A 37 -17.92 -37.49 -32.61
C VAL A 37 -16.79 -38.47 -32.93
N LEU A 38 -15.99 -38.86 -31.94
CA LEU A 38 -14.94 -39.88 -32.08
C LEU A 38 -15.55 -41.26 -32.40
N GLY A 39 -16.66 -41.62 -31.77
CA GLY A 39 -17.45 -42.80 -32.10
C GLY A 39 -17.92 -42.82 -33.56
N THR A 40 -18.33 -41.66 -34.10
CA THR A 40 -18.66 -41.52 -35.52
C THR A 40 -17.47 -41.88 -36.42
N PHE A 41 -16.27 -41.34 -36.12
CA PHE A 41 -15.06 -41.65 -36.89
C PHE A 41 -14.67 -43.13 -36.83
N VAL A 42 -14.78 -43.76 -35.65
CA VAL A 42 -14.48 -45.19 -35.48
C VAL A 42 -15.51 -46.07 -36.21
N GLY A 43 -16.80 -45.76 -36.12
CA GLY A 43 -17.85 -46.50 -36.83
C GLY A 43 -17.71 -46.42 -38.35
N LEU A 44 -17.36 -45.25 -38.89
CA LEU A 44 -17.06 -45.09 -40.32
C LEU A 44 -15.77 -45.80 -40.72
N LEU A 45 -14.71 -45.77 -39.90
CA LEU A 45 -13.47 -46.50 -40.17
C LEU A 45 -13.72 -48.02 -40.27
N LEU A 46 -14.45 -48.59 -39.29
CA LEU A 46 -14.83 -50.01 -39.30
C LEU A 46 -15.77 -50.37 -40.45
N GLY A 47 -16.64 -49.45 -40.87
CA GLY A 47 -17.49 -49.63 -42.04
C GLY A 47 -16.71 -49.67 -43.35
N LEU A 48 -15.66 -48.85 -43.48
CA LEU A 48 -14.83 -48.74 -44.69
C LEU A 48 -13.74 -49.83 -44.80
N ASP A 49 -13.25 -50.35 -43.67
CA ASP A 49 -12.27 -51.46 -43.62
C ASP A 49 -12.81 -52.75 -44.30
N GLY A 50 -14.14 -52.91 -44.32
CA GLY A 50 -14.81 -54.03 -44.99
C GLY A 50 -14.98 -53.88 -46.52
N LEU A 51 -14.53 -52.79 -47.15
CA LEU A 51 -14.78 -52.50 -48.57
C LEU A 51 -13.56 -52.83 -49.45
N HIS A 52 -13.66 -53.86 -50.30
CA HIS A 52 -12.59 -54.32 -51.20
C HIS A 52 -13.06 -54.24 -52.65
N LEU A 53 -12.77 -53.11 -53.32
CA LEU A 53 -13.22 -52.80 -54.68
C LEU A 53 -12.54 -53.61 -55.81
N ASP A 54 -12.14 -54.85 -55.54
CA ASP A 54 -11.50 -55.79 -56.49
C ASP A 54 -12.53 -56.50 -57.41
N GLY A 55 -13.35 -55.72 -58.12
CA GLY A 55 -14.08 -56.10 -59.33
C GLY A 55 -15.19 -57.16 -59.25
N ASN A 56 -15.26 -57.97 -58.19
CA ASN A 56 -16.23 -59.08 -58.06
C ASN A 56 -17.61 -58.59 -57.61
N MET A 57 -18.54 -58.45 -58.57
CA MET A 57 -19.92 -57.98 -58.31
C MET A 57 -20.69 -58.82 -57.28
N GLU A 58 -20.34 -60.09 -57.08
CA GLU A 58 -21.03 -60.97 -56.12
C GLU A 58 -20.81 -60.55 -54.65
N ASN A 59 -19.65 -59.97 -54.32
CA ASN A 59 -19.33 -59.56 -52.95
C ASN A 59 -19.78 -58.13 -52.62
N LEU A 60 -19.90 -57.27 -53.64
CA LEU A 60 -20.21 -55.84 -53.50
C LEU A 60 -21.47 -55.57 -52.65
N GLN A 61 -22.50 -56.43 -52.73
CA GLN A 61 -23.71 -56.28 -51.92
C GLN A 61 -23.46 -56.54 -50.41
N SER A 62 -22.52 -57.43 -50.08
CA SER A 62 -22.12 -57.72 -48.71
C SER A 62 -21.24 -56.60 -48.14
N GLU A 63 -20.32 -56.07 -48.94
CA GLU A 63 -19.44 -54.97 -48.57
C GLU A 63 -20.23 -53.67 -48.30
N ILE A 64 -21.19 -53.34 -49.18
CA ILE A 64 -22.10 -52.20 -48.96
C ILE A 64 -22.93 -52.37 -47.68
N ARG A 65 -23.33 -53.61 -47.31
CA ARG A 65 -23.99 -53.88 -46.02
C ARG A 65 -23.05 -53.66 -44.83
N GLY A 66 -21.76 -54.00 -44.96
CA GLY A 66 -20.74 -53.71 -43.95
C GLY A 66 -20.57 -52.21 -43.71
N VAL A 67 -20.43 -51.42 -44.79
CA VAL A 67 -20.38 -49.95 -44.72
C VAL A 67 -21.64 -49.38 -44.06
N ALA A 68 -22.83 -49.86 -44.46
CA ALA A 68 -24.10 -49.40 -43.90
C ALA A 68 -24.23 -49.72 -42.39
N GLN A 69 -23.71 -50.86 -41.93
CA GLN A 69 -23.67 -51.21 -40.51
C GLN A 69 -22.69 -50.32 -39.73
N GLY A 70 -21.48 -50.09 -40.24
CA GLY A 70 -20.52 -49.16 -39.64
C GLY A 70 -21.06 -47.72 -39.54
N ALA A 71 -21.76 -47.27 -40.59
CA ALA A 71 -22.48 -46.00 -40.58
C ALA A 71 -23.61 -45.95 -39.53
N SER A 72 -24.39 -47.02 -39.34
CA SER A 72 -25.41 -47.08 -38.27
C SER A 72 -24.77 -46.91 -36.89
N VAL A 73 -23.69 -47.64 -36.60
CA VAL A 73 -22.94 -47.54 -35.34
C VAL A 73 -22.36 -46.13 -35.15
N ALA A 74 -21.88 -45.50 -36.23
CA ALA A 74 -21.41 -44.12 -36.21
C ALA A 74 -22.53 -43.12 -35.85
N PHE A 75 -23.73 -43.29 -36.38
CA PHE A 75 -24.88 -42.44 -36.01
C PHE A 75 -25.35 -42.69 -34.57
N GLU A 76 -25.47 -43.95 -34.14
CA GLU A 76 -25.92 -44.31 -32.79
C GLU A 76 -24.97 -43.75 -31.71
N THR A 77 -23.66 -43.91 -31.88
CA THR A 77 -22.65 -43.39 -30.94
C THR A 77 -22.66 -41.85 -30.87
N SER A 78 -22.89 -41.17 -31.99
CA SER A 78 -23.06 -39.71 -32.03
C SER A 78 -24.30 -39.25 -31.27
N VAL A 79 -25.46 -39.89 -31.49
CA VAL A 79 -26.71 -39.61 -30.78
C VAL A 79 -26.52 -39.77 -29.27
N TRP A 80 -25.94 -40.90 -28.82
CA TRP A 80 -25.66 -41.11 -27.40
C TRP A 80 -24.73 -40.05 -26.80
N GLY A 81 -23.66 -39.66 -27.50
CA GLY A 81 -22.75 -38.61 -27.03
C GLY A 81 -23.44 -37.25 -26.83
N VAL A 82 -24.28 -36.83 -27.78
CA VAL A 82 -25.05 -35.58 -27.70
C VAL A 82 -26.13 -35.66 -26.61
N THR A 83 -26.89 -36.75 -26.54
CA THR A 83 -27.95 -36.93 -25.53
C THR A 83 -27.39 -36.97 -24.11
N LEU A 84 -26.28 -37.68 -23.87
CA LEU A 84 -25.62 -37.74 -22.56
C LEU A 84 -25.02 -36.38 -22.18
N SER A 85 -24.41 -35.66 -23.13
CA SER A 85 -23.89 -34.30 -22.93
C SER A 85 -24.99 -33.31 -22.51
N LEU A 86 -26.14 -33.33 -23.21
CA LEU A 86 -27.29 -32.49 -22.88
C LEU A 86 -27.87 -32.86 -21.50
N THR A 87 -28.02 -34.15 -21.21
CA THR A 87 -28.52 -34.64 -19.91
C THR A 87 -27.62 -34.22 -18.76
N LEU A 88 -26.28 -34.33 -18.93
CA LEU A 88 -25.31 -33.89 -17.93
C LEU A 88 -25.37 -32.37 -17.72
N THR A 89 -25.51 -31.60 -18.79
CA THR A 89 -25.65 -30.13 -18.73
C THR A 89 -26.93 -29.72 -17.99
N VAL A 90 -28.06 -30.36 -18.27
CA VAL A 90 -29.32 -30.10 -17.57
C VAL A 90 -29.21 -30.49 -16.08
N CYS A 91 -28.61 -31.64 -15.78
CA CYS A 91 -28.35 -32.09 -14.41
C CYS A 91 -27.48 -31.08 -13.64
N GLU A 92 -26.39 -30.58 -14.24
CA GLU A 92 -25.54 -29.53 -13.68
C GLU A 92 -26.36 -28.29 -13.31
N LYS A 93 -27.21 -27.79 -14.21
CA LYS A 93 -28.03 -26.58 -13.95
C LYS A 93 -29.03 -26.79 -12.81
N ILE A 94 -29.67 -27.96 -12.74
CA ILE A 94 -30.60 -28.30 -11.65
C ILE A 94 -29.85 -28.36 -10.31
N LEU A 95 -28.72 -29.07 -10.27
CA LEU A 95 -27.94 -29.27 -9.04
C LEU A 95 -27.34 -27.95 -8.53
N THR A 96 -26.75 -27.16 -9.44
CA THR A 96 -26.20 -25.82 -9.17
C THR A 96 -27.28 -24.85 -8.70
N GLY A 97 -28.46 -24.87 -9.32
CA GLY A 97 -29.62 -24.07 -8.93
C GLY A 97 -30.12 -24.41 -7.52
N GLY A 98 -30.29 -25.71 -7.23
CA GLY A 98 -30.68 -26.20 -5.92
C GLY A 98 -29.68 -25.83 -4.83
N LEU A 99 -28.38 -26.04 -5.08
CA LEU A 99 -27.31 -25.70 -4.13
C LEU A 99 -27.25 -24.18 -3.87
N ARG A 100 -27.46 -23.33 -4.89
CA ARG A 100 -27.55 -21.87 -4.73
C ARG A 100 -28.78 -21.44 -3.90
N ILE A 101 -29.89 -22.17 -3.96
CA ILE A 101 -31.06 -21.91 -3.12
C ILE A 101 -30.78 -22.33 -1.67
N TYR A 102 -30.19 -23.51 -1.47
CA TYR A 102 -29.80 -24.00 -0.15
C TYR A 102 -28.81 -23.06 0.53
N PHE A 103 -27.74 -22.66 -0.17
CA PHE A 103 -26.72 -21.75 0.37
C PHE A 103 -27.30 -20.38 0.75
N ARG A 104 -28.17 -19.79 -0.10
CA ARG A 104 -28.89 -18.54 0.25
C ARG A 104 -29.90 -18.70 1.38
N ARG A 105 -30.35 -19.91 1.71
CA ARG A 105 -31.16 -20.18 2.90
C ARG A 105 -30.27 -20.29 4.14
N PHE A 106 -29.16 -21.03 4.04
CA PHE A 106 -28.15 -21.14 5.08
C PHE A 106 -27.55 -19.78 5.47
N GLN A 107 -27.12 -18.98 4.49
CA GLN A 107 -26.59 -17.63 4.70
C GLN A 107 -27.60 -16.71 5.42
N ARG A 108 -28.90 -16.77 5.08
CA ARG A 108 -29.94 -16.03 5.80
C ARG A 108 -30.11 -16.50 7.25
N SER A 109 -30.05 -17.81 7.50
CA SER A 109 -30.05 -18.34 8.88
C SER A 109 -28.80 -17.91 9.66
N LEU A 110 -27.63 -17.90 9.02
CA LEU A 110 -26.36 -17.49 9.62
C LEU A 110 -26.36 -15.99 9.96
N VAL A 111 -26.81 -15.13 9.05
CA VAL A 111 -26.99 -13.68 9.30
C VAL A 111 -28.02 -13.41 10.40
N GLY A 112 -29.03 -14.28 10.57
CA GLY A 112 -29.98 -14.21 11.69
C GLY A 112 -29.37 -14.59 13.04
N LEU A 113 -28.39 -15.49 13.07
CA LEU A 113 -27.65 -15.90 14.27
C LEU A 113 -26.49 -14.95 14.61
N PHE A 114 -25.83 -14.41 13.59
CA PHE A 114 -24.70 -13.50 13.67
C PHE A 114 -24.96 -12.28 12.76
N PRO A 115 -25.64 -11.25 13.28
CA PRO A 115 -25.84 -10.01 12.53
C PRO A 115 -24.48 -9.42 12.17
N PRO A 116 -24.18 -9.15 10.88
CA PRO A 116 -22.90 -8.57 10.50
C PRO A 116 -22.77 -7.19 11.16
N LEU A 117 -21.67 -6.99 11.89
CA LEU A 117 -21.36 -5.72 12.55
C LEU A 117 -21.42 -4.57 11.52
N PRO A 118 -22.38 -3.64 11.61
CA PRO A 118 -22.48 -2.57 10.64
C PRO A 118 -21.31 -1.60 10.86
N ILE A 119 -20.27 -1.73 10.05
CA ILE A 119 -19.03 -0.94 10.12
C ILE A 119 -19.34 0.57 10.14
N ALA A 120 -20.35 1.00 9.38
CA ALA A 120 -20.85 2.38 9.38
C ALA A 120 -21.36 2.84 10.77
N LYS A 121 -22.02 1.95 11.54
CA LYS A 121 -22.47 2.26 12.91
C LYS A 121 -21.29 2.35 13.87
N VAL A 122 -20.33 1.42 13.76
CA VAL A 122 -19.09 1.43 14.56
C VAL A 122 -18.29 2.71 14.31
N LEU A 123 -18.21 3.19 13.06
CA LEU A 123 -17.57 4.45 12.70
C LEU A 123 -18.30 5.69 13.25
N ILE A 124 -19.64 5.67 13.28
CA ILE A 124 -20.45 6.72 13.91
C ILE A 124 -20.24 6.72 15.43
N ASP A 125 -20.29 5.55 16.07
CA ASP A 125 -20.04 5.40 17.51
C ASP A 125 -18.59 5.86 17.85
N GLN A 126 -17.59 5.51 17.05
CA GLN A 126 -16.20 6.00 17.20
C GLN A 126 -16.09 7.52 17.08
N LYS A 127 -16.80 8.15 16.14
CA LYS A 127 -16.84 9.61 16.02
C LYS A 127 -17.44 10.26 17.26
N ASP A 128 -18.54 9.73 17.79
CA ASP A 128 -19.18 10.27 18.98
C ASP A 128 -18.37 10.01 20.26
N LEU A 129 -17.69 8.87 20.38
CA LEU A 129 -16.69 8.64 21.44
C LEU A 129 -15.53 9.64 21.34
N THR A 130 -14.98 9.85 20.14
CA THR A 130 -13.88 10.81 19.91
C THR A 130 -14.29 12.23 20.30
N LYS A 131 -15.53 12.63 19.98
CA LYS A 131 -16.08 13.92 20.40
C LYS A 131 -16.21 14.02 21.92
N LYS A 132 -16.80 13.01 22.59
CA LYS A 132 -16.91 12.97 24.07
C LYS A 132 -15.54 13.01 24.74
N ILE A 133 -14.53 12.35 24.18
CA ILE A 133 -13.14 12.40 24.65
C ILE A 133 -12.57 13.82 24.51
N SER A 134 -12.79 14.49 23.37
CA SER A 134 -12.38 15.89 23.15
C SER A 134 -13.05 16.85 24.14
N ASP A 135 -14.36 16.71 24.37
CA ASP A 135 -15.12 17.55 25.30
C ASP A 135 -14.65 17.32 26.76
N ALA A 136 -14.34 16.07 27.12
CA ALA A 136 -13.77 15.72 28.42
C ALA A 136 -12.35 16.27 28.61
N PHE A 137 -11.48 16.22 27.58
CA PHE A 137 -10.15 16.83 27.63
C PHE A 137 -10.19 18.35 27.77
N SER A 138 -11.12 19.02 27.08
CA SER A 138 -11.35 20.47 27.25
C SER A 138 -11.76 20.80 28.69
N THR A 139 -12.71 20.04 29.24
CA THR A 139 -13.20 20.19 30.62
C THR A 139 -12.08 19.93 31.65
N LEU A 140 -11.26 18.89 31.43
CA LEU A 140 -10.08 18.59 32.26
C LEU A 140 -9.04 19.71 32.20
N GLY A 141 -8.77 20.27 31.01
CA GLY A 141 -7.88 21.42 30.83
C GLY A 141 -8.35 22.64 31.62
N GLU A 142 -9.65 22.95 31.59
CA GLU A 142 -10.24 24.03 32.37
C GLU A 142 -10.14 23.79 33.89
N GLN A 143 -10.44 22.57 34.36
CA GLN A 143 -10.35 22.21 35.77
C GLN A 143 -8.91 22.19 36.30
N ILE A 144 -7.95 21.72 35.51
CA ILE A 144 -6.51 21.78 35.82
C ILE A 144 -6.05 23.23 35.88
N GLY A 145 -6.43 24.07 34.90
CA GLY A 145 -6.12 25.50 34.91
C GLY A 145 -6.65 26.21 36.17
N LYS A 146 -7.94 26.00 36.50
CA LYS A 146 -8.56 26.55 37.71
C LYS A 146 -7.92 26.03 39.00
N SER A 147 -7.64 24.73 39.10
CA SER A 147 -7.00 24.14 40.29
C SER A 147 -5.56 24.60 40.47
N LEU A 148 -4.79 24.74 39.39
CA LEU A 148 -3.42 25.24 39.42
C LEU A 148 -3.40 26.72 39.84
N GLN A 149 -4.26 27.55 39.25
CA GLN A 149 -4.40 28.96 39.61
C GLN A 149 -4.80 29.13 41.08
N THR A 150 -5.83 28.39 41.53
CA THR A 150 -6.32 28.45 42.92
C THR A 150 -5.25 27.96 43.89
N SER A 151 -4.57 26.84 43.60
CA SER A 151 -3.53 26.28 44.47
C SER A 151 -2.30 27.17 44.54
N LEU A 152 -1.92 27.83 43.44
CA LEU A 152 -0.79 28.76 43.40
C LEU A 152 -1.09 30.01 44.22
N SER A 153 -2.23 30.67 43.98
CA SER A 153 -2.66 31.83 44.79
C SER A 153 -2.76 31.48 46.27
N LYS A 154 -3.42 30.36 46.60
CA LYS A 154 -3.58 29.89 47.97
C LYS A 154 -2.25 29.54 48.64
N THR A 155 -1.28 28.98 47.90
CA THR A 155 0.07 28.72 48.45
C THR A 155 0.83 30.03 48.71
N ILE A 156 0.70 31.03 47.83
CA ILE A 156 1.33 32.33 48.03
C ILE A 156 0.73 33.05 49.25
N GLU A 157 -0.60 33.07 49.39
CA GLU A 157 -1.29 33.69 50.53
C GLU A 157 -1.11 32.93 51.85
N GLU A 158 -1.32 31.61 51.87
CA GLU A 158 -1.34 30.82 53.12
C GLU A 158 0.02 30.30 53.58
N LYS A 159 1.02 30.19 52.69
CA LYS A 159 2.35 29.66 53.03
C LYS A 159 3.45 30.69 52.91
N LEU A 160 3.46 31.52 51.86
CA LEU A 160 4.55 32.45 51.62
C LEU A 160 4.42 33.74 52.44
N ALA A 161 3.22 34.35 52.46
CA ALA A 161 2.97 35.58 53.22
C ALA A 161 3.23 35.45 54.75
N PRO A 162 2.75 34.41 55.48
CA PRO A 162 3.01 34.30 56.91
C PRO A 162 4.48 33.99 57.23
N VAL A 163 5.21 33.30 56.35
CA VAL A 163 6.66 33.08 56.54
C VAL A 163 7.43 34.40 56.44
N ILE A 164 7.07 35.27 55.48
CA ILE A 164 7.67 36.62 55.37
C ILE A 164 7.34 37.47 56.60
N GLN A 165 6.10 37.42 57.10
CA GLN A 165 5.72 38.13 58.33
C GLN A 165 6.45 37.60 59.57
N GLN A 166 6.50 36.27 59.76
CA GLN A 166 7.21 35.62 60.86
C GLN A 166 8.72 35.91 60.84
N LEU A 167 9.35 36.00 59.67
CA LEU A 167 10.76 36.39 59.56
C LEU A 167 10.98 37.79 60.16
N SER A 168 10.08 38.75 59.86
CA SER A 168 10.14 40.11 60.42
C SER A 168 9.80 40.17 61.92
N GLN A 169 9.00 39.22 62.41
CA GLN A 169 8.54 39.13 63.79
C GLN A 169 9.63 38.51 64.67
N THR A 170 10.18 37.38 64.26
CA THR A 170 11.27 36.66 64.92
C THR A 170 12.55 37.51 65.00
N THR A 171 12.83 38.30 63.95
CA THR A 171 13.93 39.29 63.97
C THR A 171 13.75 40.38 65.04
N ARG A 172 12.50 40.68 65.44
CA ARG A 172 12.19 41.63 66.53
C ARG A 172 12.15 40.97 67.90
N GLU A 173 11.64 39.74 68.01
CA GLU A 173 11.50 39.01 69.29
C GLU A 173 12.82 38.46 69.82
N ILE A 174 13.73 38.00 68.94
CA ILE A 174 15.12 37.64 69.33
C ILE A 174 15.86 38.85 69.93
N SER A 175 15.48 40.08 69.55
CA SER A 175 16.05 41.33 70.05
C SER A 175 15.53 41.73 71.45
N SER A 176 14.40 41.16 71.91
CA SER A 176 13.69 41.68 73.10
C SER A 176 13.53 40.70 74.27
N GLN A 177 13.64 39.38 74.06
CA GLN A 177 13.10 38.42 75.04
C GLN A 177 14.07 37.29 75.46
N SER A 178 15.13 37.65 76.20
CA SER A 178 15.99 36.68 76.90
C SER A 178 16.24 37.12 78.36
N ALA A 179 15.59 36.44 79.32
CA ALA A 179 15.98 36.42 80.74
C ALA A 179 15.17 35.42 81.59
N ALA A 180 13.85 35.61 81.73
CA ALA A 180 13.08 35.07 82.86
C ALA A 180 11.59 34.81 82.55
N GLY A 181 10.93 34.00 83.39
CA GLY A 181 9.47 33.86 83.42
C GLY A 181 8.91 32.53 84.00
N ALA A 182 9.67 31.44 83.94
CA ALA A 182 9.11 30.09 84.10
C ALA A 182 8.75 29.65 85.54
N GLY A 183 9.37 30.22 86.58
CA GLY A 183 9.36 29.62 87.92
C GLY A 183 8.03 29.65 88.69
N LYS A 184 7.14 30.63 88.44
CA LYS A 184 5.98 30.90 89.31
C LYS A 184 4.72 30.08 89.02
N ALA A 185 4.63 29.42 87.86
CA ALA A 185 3.40 28.73 87.44
C ALA A 185 3.27 27.30 88.01
N LEU A 186 4.39 26.67 88.41
CA LEU A 186 4.41 25.25 88.78
C LEU A 186 3.79 24.97 90.17
N GLU A 187 3.91 25.93 91.08
CA GLU A 187 3.64 25.76 92.51
C GLU A 187 2.14 25.69 92.84
N GLN A 188 1.30 26.47 92.12
CA GLN A 188 -0.16 26.48 92.33
C GLN A 188 -0.87 25.22 91.80
N LEU A 189 -0.32 24.55 90.78
CA LEU A 189 -0.93 23.34 90.20
C LEU A 189 -0.83 22.14 91.15
N LEU A 190 0.27 22.04 91.91
CA LEU A 190 0.53 20.94 92.85
C LEU A 190 -0.44 20.92 94.04
N GLY A 191 -0.75 22.08 94.63
CA GLY A 191 -1.65 22.17 95.79
C GLY A 191 -3.08 21.71 95.48
N THR A 192 -3.61 22.10 94.31
CA THR A 192 -5.00 21.78 93.90
C THR A 192 -5.19 20.29 93.57
N PHE A 193 -4.11 19.60 93.18
CA PHE A 193 -4.17 18.19 92.77
C PHE A 193 -4.35 17.22 93.94
N MET A 194 -3.70 17.50 95.08
CA MET A 194 -3.70 16.58 96.23
C MET A 194 -5.07 16.47 96.93
N GLU A 195 -5.83 17.57 96.97
CA GLU A 195 -7.12 17.63 97.69
C GLU A 195 -8.22 16.81 97.00
N ARG A 196 -8.27 16.81 95.67
CA ARG A 196 -9.33 16.10 94.90
C ARG A 196 -9.12 14.60 94.75
N MET A 197 -7.96 14.06 95.11
CA MET A 197 -7.62 12.65 94.89
C MET A 197 -8.11 11.70 96.00
N GLY A 198 -8.46 12.24 97.18
CA GLY A 198 -8.72 11.45 98.39
C GLY A 198 -10.05 10.67 98.41
N GLU A 199 -11.18 11.29 98.06
CA GLU A 199 -12.51 10.71 98.32
C GLU A 199 -13.04 9.78 97.21
N GLN A 200 -12.70 10.01 95.93
CA GLN A 200 -13.23 9.19 94.83
C GLN A 200 -12.47 7.90 94.56
N GLY A 201 -11.24 7.74 95.10
CA GLY A 201 -10.34 6.64 94.73
C GLY A 201 -10.79 5.24 95.16
N ALA A 202 -11.59 5.11 96.22
CA ALA A 202 -11.99 3.81 96.77
C ALA A 202 -12.99 3.07 95.87
N ALA A 203 -14.11 3.71 95.52
CA ALA A 203 -15.14 3.13 94.64
C ALA A 203 -14.64 2.93 93.20
N GLN A 204 -13.73 3.80 92.75
CA GLN A 204 -13.12 3.64 91.42
C GLN A 204 -12.23 2.38 91.33
N ARG A 205 -11.60 1.95 92.43
CA ARG A 205 -10.67 0.81 92.45
C ARG A 205 -11.34 -0.52 92.11
N GLU A 206 -12.49 -0.80 92.70
CA GLU A 206 -13.22 -2.07 92.49
C GLU A 206 -13.80 -2.19 91.06
N ILE A 207 -14.26 -1.06 90.50
CA ILE A 207 -14.70 -0.96 89.10
C ILE A 207 -13.49 -1.03 88.15
N MET A 208 -12.33 -0.48 88.53
CA MET A 208 -11.09 -0.60 87.75
C MET A 208 -10.56 -2.02 87.71
N ASP A 209 -10.52 -2.75 88.84
CA ASP A 209 -9.98 -4.13 88.87
C ASP A 209 -10.83 -5.09 88.04
N SER A 210 -12.17 -5.00 88.14
CA SER A 210 -13.09 -5.81 87.32
C SER A 210 -13.07 -5.42 85.84
N SER A 211 -12.94 -4.13 85.53
CA SER A 211 -12.77 -3.66 84.14
C SER A 211 -11.42 -4.08 83.55
N ALA A 212 -10.34 -4.04 84.33
CA ALA A 212 -9.00 -4.45 83.91
C ALA A 212 -8.96 -5.95 83.54
N ALA A 213 -9.63 -6.81 84.31
CA ALA A 213 -9.74 -8.24 84.00
C ALA A 213 -10.45 -8.50 82.66
N ASN A 214 -11.61 -7.86 82.43
CA ASN A 214 -12.35 -7.99 81.16
C ASN A 214 -11.56 -7.40 79.98
N VAL A 215 -10.92 -6.24 80.17
CA VAL A 215 -10.08 -5.60 79.15
C VAL A 215 -8.88 -6.49 78.79
N GLN A 216 -8.23 -7.13 79.76
CA GLN A 216 -7.13 -8.07 79.53
C GLN A 216 -7.60 -9.30 78.72
N GLN A 217 -8.79 -9.83 79.01
CA GLN A 217 -9.36 -10.95 78.25
C GLN A 217 -9.67 -10.54 76.80
N ILE A 218 -10.28 -9.38 76.59
CA ILE A 218 -10.55 -8.83 75.25
C ILE A 218 -9.24 -8.62 74.47
N PHE A 219 -8.21 -8.04 75.08
CA PHE A 219 -6.90 -7.89 74.44
C PHE A 219 -6.26 -9.23 74.07
N SER A 220 -6.33 -10.26 74.94
CA SER A 220 -5.77 -11.57 74.62
C SER A 220 -6.47 -12.27 73.44
N GLY A 221 -7.81 -12.17 73.34
CA GLY A 221 -8.57 -12.72 72.21
C GLY A 221 -8.38 -11.92 70.91
N PHE A 222 -8.21 -10.60 71.02
CA PHE A 222 -7.88 -9.73 69.90
C PHE A 222 -6.48 -10.00 69.36
N ASP A 223 -5.48 -10.14 70.22
CA ASP A 223 -4.09 -10.40 69.82
C ASP A 223 -3.96 -11.79 69.16
N ALA A 224 -4.66 -12.81 69.67
CA ALA A 224 -4.75 -14.11 69.01
C ALA A 224 -5.39 -14.02 67.60
N SER A 225 -6.50 -13.28 67.45
CA SER A 225 -7.17 -13.08 66.16
C SER A 225 -6.32 -12.26 65.18
N MET A 226 -5.64 -11.21 65.66
CA MET A 226 -4.73 -10.38 64.86
C MET A 226 -3.50 -11.16 64.40
N ASN A 227 -2.91 -11.99 65.26
CA ASN A 227 -1.80 -12.85 64.86
C ASN A 227 -2.22 -13.91 63.82
N ALA A 228 -3.42 -14.48 63.94
CA ALA A 228 -3.97 -15.40 62.93
C ALA A 228 -4.23 -14.69 61.58
N LEU A 229 -4.83 -13.50 61.62
CA LEU A 229 -5.13 -12.69 60.42
C LEU A 229 -3.84 -12.21 59.75
N LEU A 230 -2.86 -11.72 60.51
CA LEU A 230 -1.52 -11.36 60.01
C LEU A 230 -0.76 -12.58 59.48
N GLY A 231 -0.90 -13.75 60.09
CA GLY A 231 -0.33 -15.01 59.61
C GLY A 231 -0.89 -15.39 58.23
N ASN A 232 -2.21 -15.35 58.08
CA ASN A 232 -2.89 -15.63 56.81
C ASN A 232 -2.51 -14.61 55.72
N ILE A 233 -2.54 -13.30 56.01
CA ILE A 233 -2.14 -12.25 55.05
C ILE A 233 -0.67 -12.39 54.64
N ARG A 234 0.23 -12.76 55.56
CA ARG A 234 1.65 -13.00 55.22
C ARG A 234 1.80 -14.19 54.28
N LYS A 235 1.09 -15.29 54.56
CA LYS A 235 1.13 -16.50 53.72
C LYS A 235 0.55 -16.25 52.33
N GLU A 236 -0.65 -15.68 52.26
CA GLU A 236 -1.33 -15.33 51.00
C GLU A 236 -0.51 -14.33 50.16
N ARG A 237 0.18 -13.37 50.80
CA ARG A 237 1.13 -12.48 50.09
C ARG A 237 2.38 -13.17 49.58
N GLU A 238 2.90 -14.18 50.27
CA GLU A 238 4.09 -14.90 49.84
C GLU A 238 3.74 -15.85 48.68
N ASP A 239 2.66 -16.61 48.81
CA ASP A 239 2.14 -17.49 47.76
C ASP A 239 1.82 -16.66 46.49
N PHE A 240 1.13 -15.51 46.63
CA PHE A 240 0.87 -14.58 45.51
C PHE A 240 2.12 -13.92 44.93
N ARG A 241 3.13 -13.59 45.76
CA ARG A 241 4.43 -13.11 45.26
C ARG A 241 5.14 -14.18 44.43
N GLN A 242 5.14 -15.42 44.91
CA GLN A 242 5.84 -16.52 44.25
C GLN A 242 5.18 -16.86 42.91
N GLU A 243 3.85 -17.02 42.89
CA GLU A 243 3.09 -17.25 41.65
C GLU A 243 3.27 -16.10 40.64
N GLN A 244 3.25 -14.83 41.09
CA GLN A 244 3.49 -13.69 40.21
C GLN A 244 4.95 -13.61 39.72
N THR A 245 5.91 -14.12 40.50
CA THR A 245 7.33 -14.16 40.10
C THR A 245 7.56 -15.24 39.05
N ASP A 246 6.96 -16.41 39.22
CA ASP A 246 7.04 -17.52 38.26
C ASP A 246 6.30 -17.19 36.96
N GLN A 247 5.11 -16.58 37.04
CA GLN A 247 4.42 -16.04 35.86
C GLN A 247 5.26 -14.98 35.14
N ARG A 248 5.93 -14.08 35.86
CA ARG A 248 6.84 -13.08 35.26
C ARG A 248 8.07 -13.71 34.61
N ALA A 249 8.66 -14.74 35.22
CA ALA A 249 9.79 -15.47 34.65
C ALA A 249 9.37 -16.16 33.34
N GLN A 250 8.22 -16.82 33.31
CA GLN A 250 7.67 -17.45 32.12
C GLN A 250 7.31 -16.42 31.03
N GLN A 251 6.70 -15.30 31.41
CA GLN A 251 6.33 -14.22 30.48
C GLN A 251 7.57 -13.54 29.87
N ASN A 252 8.63 -13.33 30.66
CA ASN A 252 9.92 -12.84 30.18
C ASN A 252 10.61 -13.83 29.24
N ALA A 253 10.59 -15.13 29.54
CA ALA A 253 11.17 -16.16 28.67
C ALA A 253 10.48 -16.20 27.29
N VAL A 254 9.14 -16.18 27.27
CA VAL A 254 8.35 -16.09 26.03
C VAL A 254 8.64 -14.79 25.27
N PHE A 255 8.77 -13.66 25.98
CA PHE A 255 9.10 -12.38 25.35
C PHE A 255 10.53 -12.34 24.77
N GLU A 256 11.50 -12.97 25.44
CA GLU A 256 12.88 -13.08 24.97
C GLU A 256 12.99 -14.02 23.76
N GLU A 257 12.27 -15.14 23.76
CA GLU A 257 12.21 -16.06 22.62
C GLU A 257 11.51 -15.41 21.41
N MET A 258 10.39 -14.72 21.64
CA MET A 258 9.70 -13.95 20.59
C MET A 258 10.59 -12.82 20.06
N GLY A 259 11.34 -12.13 20.93
CA GLY A 259 12.31 -11.10 20.55
C GLY A 259 13.44 -11.65 19.69
N LYS A 260 14.03 -12.79 20.05
CA LYS A 260 15.06 -13.48 19.25
C LYS A 260 14.52 -13.92 17.88
N ALA A 261 13.30 -14.47 17.84
CA ALA A 261 12.64 -14.85 16.58
C ALA A 261 12.33 -13.63 15.69
N GLN A 262 11.88 -12.52 16.29
CA GLN A 262 11.59 -11.27 15.57
C GLN A 262 12.86 -10.63 15.01
N VAL A 263 13.95 -10.56 15.78
CA VAL A 263 15.27 -10.09 15.31
C VAL A 263 15.82 -10.98 14.20
N ALA A 264 15.71 -12.31 14.32
CA ALA A 264 16.13 -13.24 13.27
C ALA A 264 15.33 -13.05 11.96
N ASN A 265 14.01 -12.80 12.07
CA ASN A 265 13.16 -12.49 10.92
C ASN A 265 13.46 -11.11 10.31
N MET A 266 13.74 -10.09 11.13
CA MET A 266 14.16 -8.78 10.64
C MET A 266 15.51 -8.84 9.91
N ASN A 267 16.47 -9.61 10.42
CA ASN A 267 17.77 -9.81 9.76
C ASN A 267 17.60 -10.52 8.41
N LYS A 268 16.77 -11.57 8.32
CA LYS A 268 16.45 -12.24 7.04
C LYS A 268 15.75 -11.30 6.06
N ALA A 269 14.78 -10.49 6.52
CA ALA A 269 14.10 -9.50 5.69
C ALA A 269 15.08 -8.43 5.17
N SER A 270 15.99 -7.97 6.03
CA SER A 270 17.06 -7.04 5.66
C SER A 270 18.01 -7.65 4.63
N GLU A 271 18.43 -8.91 4.79
CA GLU A 271 19.26 -9.63 3.83
C GLU A 271 18.60 -9.75 2.44
N VAL A 272 17.29 -10.05 2.40
CA VAL A 272 16.51 -10.08 1.15
C VAL A 272 16.45 -8.69 0.50
N ILE A 273 16.23 -7.64 1.28
CA ILE A 273 16.22 -6.24 0.79
C ILE A 273 17.59 -5.85 0.24
N PHE A 274 18.69 -6.17 0.94
CA PHE A 274 20.05 -5.88 0.46
C PHE A 274 20.37 -6.63 -0.83
N ARG A 275 20.02 -7.91 -0.96
CA ARG A 275 20.20 -8.66 -2.21
C ARG A 275 19.36 -8.10 -3.36
N ALA A 276 18.13 -7.66 -3.08
CA ALA A 276 17.29 -7.02 -4.09
C ALA A 276 17.85 -5.65 -4.53
N LEU A 277 18.36 -4.84 -3.61
CA LEU A 277 19.01 -3.56 -3.91
C LEU A 277 20.32 -3.73 -4.69
N ASP A 278 21.11 -4.76 -4.39
CA ASP A 278 22.37 -5.05 -5.10
C ASP A 278 22.13 -5.59 -6.52
N ALA A 279 21.13 -6.48 -6.68
CA ALA A 279 20.66 -6.93 -7.99
C ALA A 279 20.10 -5.76 -8.83
N PHE A 280 19.30 -4.86 -8.22
CA PHE A 280 18.79 -3.67 -8.87
C PHE A 280 19.90 -2.71 -9.29
N ARG A 281 20.86 -2.44 -8.40
CA ARG A 281 22.04 -1.60 -8.68
C ARG A 281 22.85 -2.13 -9.86
N THR A 282 23.08 -3.45 -9.89
CA THR A 282 23.83 -4.11 -10.96
C THR A 282 23.07 -4.04 -12.29
N GLY A 283 21.78 -4.39 -12.31
CA GLY A 283 20.96 -4.32 -13.53
C GLY A 283 20.78 -2.90 -14.08
N VAL A 284 20.64 -1.89 -13.23
CA VAL A 284 20.62 -0.48 -13.64
C VAL A 284 21.98 -0.04 -14.21
N GLY A 285 23.09 -0.52 -13.64
CA GLY A 285 24.44 -0.28 -14.16
C GLY A 285 24.64 -0.85 -15.57
N GLU A 286 24.24 -2.10 -15.78
CA GLU A 286 24.32 -2.78 -17.09
C GLU A 286 23.45 -2.08 -18.16
N GLU A 287 22.20 -1.72 -17.83
CA GLU A 287 21.32 -1.06 -18.79
C GLU A 287 21.77 0.38 -19.10
N LEU A 288 22.30 1.14 -18.12
CA LEU A 288 22.92 2.44 -18.37
C LEU A 288 24.19 2.34 -19.24
N GLN A 289 25.01 1.31 -19.05
CA GLN A 289 26.20 1.08 -19.87
C GLN A 289 25.82 0.74 -21.32
N LYS A 290 24.81 -0.11 -21.50
CA LYS A 290 24.24 -0.49 -22.80
C LYS A 290 23.57 0.69 -23.50
N GLN A 291 22.81 1.51 -22.77
CA GLN A 291 22.23 2.74 -23.31
C GLN A 291 23.31 3.75 -23.72
N THR A 292 24.38 3.89 -22.93
CA THR A 292 25.54 4.74 -23.26
C THR A 292 26.24 4.27 -24.54
N SER A 293 26.46 2.96 -24.68
CA SER A 293 27.04 2.37 -25.91
C SER A 293 26.16 2.61 -27.14
N ASN A 294 24.85 2.41 -27.02
CA ASN A 294 23.88 2.70 -28.09
C ASN A 294 23.85 4.20 -28.45
N MET A 295 23.92 5.08 -27.44
CA MET A 295 23.93 6.54 -27.63
C MET A 295 25.24 7.02 -28.29
N GLN A 296 26.38 6.38 -27.97
CA GLN A 296 27.66 6.63 -28.63
C GLN A 296 27.64 6.16 -30.09
N ALA A 297 27.10 4.97 -30.38
CA ALA A 297 26.92 4.47 -31.74
C ALA A 297 25.99 5.40 -32.57
N SER A 298 24.90 5.87 -31.96
CA SER A 298 24.01 6.87 -32.56
C SER A 298 24.71 8.20 -32.83
N SER A 299 25.52 8.69 -31.87
CA SER A 299 26.32 9.91 -32.04
C SER A 299 27.32 9.81 -33.20
N VAL A 300 28.01 8.67 -33.34
CA VAL A 300 28.90 8.40 -34.49
C VAL A 300 28.12 8.39 -35.81
N SER A 301 26.92 7.80 -35.86
CA SER A 301 26.09 7.78 -37.08
C SER A 301 25.54 9.17 -37.46
N VAL A 302 25.19 10.00 -36.48
CA VAL A 302 24.79 11.40 -36.68
C VAL A 302 25.97 12.24 -37.16
N GLN A 303 27.16 12.04 -36.57
CA GLN A 303 28.37 12.74 -37.00
C GLN A 303 28.76 12.36 -38.44
N ALA A 304 28.74 11.07 -38.79
CA ALA A 304 28.97 10.62 -40.16
C ALA A 304 27.95 11.21 -41.15
N SER A 305 26.67 11.31 -40.75
CA SER A 305 25.61 11.93 -41.55
C SER A 305 25.79 13.45 -41.73
N MET A 306 26.28 14.15 -40.70
CA MET A 306 26.66 15.57 -40.77
C MET A 306 27.86 15.77 -41.70
N THR A 307 28.91 14.94 -41.58
CA THR A 307 30.07 14.98 -42.49
C THR A 307 29.63 14.72 -43.93
N GLN A 308 28.79 13.71 -44.19
CA GLN A 308 28.28 13.43 -45.53
C GLN A 308 27.44 14.59 -46.10
N SER A 309 26.64 15.26 -45.27
CA SER A 309 25.88 16.45 -45.67
C SER A 309 26.79 17.63 -45.99
N ALA A 310 27.86 17.84 -45.21
CA ALA A 310 28.87 18.86 -45.47
C ALA A 310 29.62 18.60 -46.79
N THR A 311 30.01 17.35 -47.05
CA THR A 311 30.64 16.94 -48.33
C THR A 311 29.71 17.21 -49.51
N ARG A 312 28.44 16.80 -49.45
CA ARG A 312 27.45 17.06 -50.50
C ARG A 312 27.22 18.56 -50.74
N LEU A 313 27.20 19.36 -49.68
CA LEU A 313 27.08 20.82 -49.79
C LEU A 313 28.33 21.43 -50.48
N GLN A 314 29.53 20.93 -50.15
CA GLN A 314 30.77 21.37 -50.76
C GLN A 314 30.86 20.96 -52.24
N GLU A 315 30.43 19.75 -52.60
CA GLU A 315 30.29 19.29 -53.99
C GLU A 315 29.33 20.18 -54.77
N PHE A 316 28.16 20.49 -54.21
CA PHE A 316 27.16 21.37 -54.81
C PHE A 316 27.70 22.80 -55.05
N LEU A 317 28.35 23.40 -54.05
CA LEU A 317 28.98 24.72 -54.17
C LEU A 317 30.13 24.72 -55.20
N THR A 318 30.89 23.64 -55.29
CA THR A 318 31.93 23.48 -56.32
C THR A 318 31.32 23.35 -57.72
N GLY A 319 30.21 22.62 -57.86
CA GLY A 319 29.43 22.54 -59.09
C GLY A 319 28.93 23.92 -59.54
N LEU A 320 28.30 24.68 -58.65
CA LEU A 320 27.85 26.05 -58.91
C LEU A 320 29.00 26.97 -59.34
N LYS A 321 30.17 26.87 -58.71
CA LYS A 321 31.34 27.66 -59.09
C LYS A 321 31.82 27.32 -60.50
N ASN A 322 31.94 26.02 -60.82
CA ASN A 322 32.36 25.57 -62.16
C ASN A 322 31.36 26.00 -63.24
N GLU A 323 30.06 25.95 -62.94
CA GLU A 323 29.02 26.41 -63.86
C GLU A 323 29.02 27.94 -64.02
N GLN A 324 29.28 28.70 -62.96
CA GLN A 324 29.48 30.15 -63.03
C GLN A 324 30.72 30.51 -63.88
N GLU A 325 31.85 29.81 -63.71
CA GLU A 325 33.05 30.01 -64.52
C GLU A 325 32.80 29.65 -66.00
N SER A 326 32.06 28.58 -66.27
CA SER A 326 31.62 28.19 -67.62
C SER A 326 30.73 29.25 -68.28
N GLN A 327 29.71 29.74 -67.57
CA GLN A 327 28.86 30.85 -68.05
C GLN A 327 29.67 32.13 -68.29
N ARG A 328 30.66 32.44 -67.43
CA ARG A 328 31.52 33.62 -67.61
C ARG A 328 32.46 33.48 -68.80
N ALA A 329 32.98 32.28 -69.06
CA ALA A 329 33.78 31.98 -70.26
C ALA A 329 32.93 32.08 -71.54
N PHE A 330 31.71 31.54 -71.52
CA PHE A 330 30.75 31.67 -72.61
C PHE A 330 30.40 33.14 -72.90
N LEU A 331 30.06 33.93 -71.88
CA LEU A 331 29.79 35.36 -72.00
C LEU A 331 31.00 36.14 -72.56
N ASN A 332 32.22 35.82 -72.12
CA ASN A 332 33.42 36.48 -72.63
C ASN A 332 33.66 36.15 -74.12
N THR A 333 33.46 34.88 -74.50
CA THR A 333 33.54 34.45 -75.91
C THR A 333 32.47 35.12 -76.76
N ALA A 334 31.23 35.23 -76.25
CA ALA A 334 30.15 35.93 -76.92
C ALA A 334 30.46 37.42 -77.12
N MET A 335 30.94 38.12 -76.08
CA MET A 335 31.37 39.53 -76.19
C MET A 335 32.53 39.70 -77.18
N GLN A 336 33.52 38.80 -77.19
CA GLN A 336 34.64 38.88 -78.12
C GLN A 336 34.18 38.68 -79.58
N ASN A 337 33.22 37.77 -79.82
CA ASN A 337 32.63 37.56 -81.14
C ASN A 337 31.76 38.75 -81.58
N MET A 338 30.97 39.34 -80.66
CA MET A 338 30.22 40.59 -80.95
C MET A 338 31.17 41.75 -81.26
N GLY A 339 32.26 41.91 -80.50
CA GLY A 339 33.27 42.94 -80.74
C GLY A 339 33.93 42.80 -82.12
N LYS A 340 34.32 41.58 -82.52
CA LYS A 340 34.81 41.29 -83.87
C LYS A 340 33.78 41.64 -84.95
N ALA A 341 32.55 41.15 -84.82
CA ALA A 341 31.49 41.42 -85.79
C ALA A 341 31.17 42.93 -85.92
N GLN A 342 31.26 43.69 -84.81
CA GLN A 342 31.06 45.13 -84.81
C GLN A 342 32.23 45.87 -85.48
N ILE A 343 33.48 45.46 -85.26
CA ILE A 343 34.66 45.97 -85.96
C ILE A 343 34.56 45.67 -87.46
N ASP A 344 34.22 44.44 -87.86
CA ASP A 344 34.07 44.05 -89.27
C ASP A 344 32.95 44.85 -89.95
N ASN A 345 31.83 45.08 -89.28
CA ASN A 345 30.73 45.89 -89.81
C ASN A 345 31.10 47.37 -89.95
N VAL A 346 31.83 47.95 -88.98
CA VAL A 346 32.36 49.32 -89.08
C VAL A 346 33.39 49.42 -90.21
N SER A 347 34.27 48.43 -90.36
CA SER A 347 35.23 48.37 -91.46
C SER A 347 34.51 48.35 -92.82
N LYS A 348 33.53 47.47 -93.00
CA LYS A 348 32.71 47.41 -94.23
C LYS A 348 31.95 48.71 -94.49
N ALA A 349 31.34 49.30 -93.46
CA ALA A 349 30.65 50.59 -93.60
C ALA A 349 31.62 51.71 -94.00
N SER A 350 32.85 51.72 -93.47
CA SER A 350 33.88 52.69 -93.88
C SER A 350 34.34 52.48 -95.33
N GLU A 351 34.40 51.23 -95.81
CA GLU A 351 34.74 50.89 -97.20
C GLU A 351 33.61 51.26 -98.17
N GLU A 352 32.35 51.03 -97.79
CA GLU A 352 31.15 51.49 -98.51
C GLU A 352 31.11 53.02 -98.62
N ILE A 353 31.35 53.74 -97.52
CA ILE A 353 31.45 55.21 -97.51
C ILE A 353 32.59 55.68 -98.42
N PHE A 354 33.74 55.02 -98.39
CA PHE A 354 34.87 55.37 -99.26
C PHE A 354 34.54 55.15 -100.74
N LYS A 355 33.87 54.04 -101.09
CA LYS A 355 33.36 53.78 -102.44
C LYS A 355 32.36 54.84 -102.86
N ALA A 356 31.38 55.17 -102.03
CA ALA A 356 30.37 56.21 -102.30
C ALA A 356 31.01 57.59 -102.52
N LEU A 357 31.99 57.98 -101.71
CA LEU A 357 32.76 59.22 -101.89
C LEU A 357 33.58 59.22 -103.19
N SER A 358 34.17 58.08 -103.56
CA SER A 358 34.90 57.95 -104.83
C SER A 358 33.97 58.04 -106.05
N ALA A 359 32.77 57.45 -105.97
CA ALA A 359 31.76 57.51 -107.02
C ALA A 359 31.18 58.94 -107.16
N PHE A 360 30.88 59.62 -106.05
CA PHE A 360 30.46 61.03 -106.08
C PHE A 360 31.51 61.95 -106.70
N ARG A 361 32.80 61.75 -106.37
CA ARG A 361 33.92 62.48 -106.97
C ARG A 361 34.08 62.20 -108.47
N GLY A 362 33.68 61.02 -108.95
CA GLY A 362 33.63 60.69 -110.38
C GLY A 362 32.46 61.38 -111.09
N GLY A 363 31.24 61.22 -110.58
CA GLY A 363 30.01 61.72 -111.23
C GLY A 363 29.93 63.24 -111.38
N VAL A 364 30.47 64.01 -110.42
CA VAL A 364 30.56 65.48 -110.52
C VAL A 364 31.51 65.93 -111.66
N GLY A 365 32.29 65.01 -112.24
CA GLY A 365 33.10 65.27 -113.43
C GLY A 365 32.37 65.14 -114.78
N GLU A 366 31.16 64.56 -114.84
CA GLU A 366 30.44 64.32 -116.10
C GLU A 366 29.19 65.20 -116.31
N GLU A 367 28.62 65.81 -115.27
CA GLU A 367 27.53 66.79 -115.40
C GLU A 367 27.84 68.11 -114.69
N LEU A 368 28.27 69.10 -115.49
CA LEU A 368 28.26 70.54 -115.18
C LEU A 368 27.51 71.27 -116.30
#